data_AF-A0A6B9FUW6-F1
#
_entry.id   AF-A0A6B9FUW6-F1
#
_cell.length_a   1.000
_cell.length_b   1.000
_cell.length_c   1.000
_cell.angle_alpha   90.00
_cell.angle_beta   90.00
_cell.angle_gamma   90.00
#
_symmetry.space_group_name_H-M   'P 1'
#
loop_
_entity.id
_entity.type
_entity.pdbx_description
1 polymer ?
#
loop_
_entity_poly.entity_id
_entity_poly.type
_entity_poly.pdbx_seq_one_letter_code
_entity_poly.pdbx_strand_id
1 'polypeptide(L)'
;MTDPKPFRPDKAAHVKFGDLHTDFILPICLPDPELMVGDALAVLVVTTVEGQRVGVPIGVNALEHLRGIVEAGLRMVQIGNKTSE
;
A
#
# COMPACT_ATOMS: atom_id res chain seq x y z
N MET A 1 -5.45 -17.41 16.00
CA MET A 1 -5.07 -16.90 14.67
C MET A 1 -3.56 -16.76 14.69
N THR A 2 -2.86 -17.36 13.75
CA THR A 2 -1.41 -17.21 13.63
C THR A 2 -1.14 -15.83 13.03
N ASP A 3 -0.28 -15.03 13.65
CA ASP A 3 0.12 -13.75 13.06
C ASP A 3 0.62 -13.95 11.62
N PRO A 4 0.18 -13.11 10.67
CA PRO A 4 0.66 -13.19 9.30
C PRO A 4 2.17 -12.95 9.29
N LYS A 5 2.91 -13.86 8.64
CA LYS A 5 4.36 -13.72 8.51
C LYS A 5 4.70 -12.39 7.81
N PRO A 6 5.76 -11.68 8.25
CA PRO A 6 6.20 -10.45 7.60
C PRO A 6 6.49 -10.68 6.11
N PHE A 7 6.19 -9.69 5.27
CA PHE A 7 6.59 -9.72 3.87
C PHE A 7 8.13 -9.69 3.77
N ARG A 8 8.68 -10.52 2.89
CA ARG A 8 10.12 -10.71 2.69
C ARG A 8 10.48 -10.33 1.25
N PRO A 9 10.83 -9.06 0.97
CA PRO A 9 11.08 -8.61 -0.40
C PRO A 9 12.22 -9.39 -1.08
N ASP A 10 13.22 -9.83 -0.29
CA ASP A 10 14.34 -10.67 -0.72
C ASP A 10 13.92 -12.07 -1.22
N LYS A 11 12.72 -12.53 -0.85
CA LYS A 11 12.16 -13.84 -1.21
C LYS A 11 10.93 -13.72 -2.10
N ALA A 12 10.55 -12.51 -2.48
CA ALA A 12 9.36 -12.28 -3.29
C ALA A 12 9.61 -12.75 -4.73
N ALA A 13 8.68 -13.52 -5.29
CA ALA A 13 8.70 -13.83 -6.71
C ALA A 13 8.16 -12.65 -7.50
N HIS A 14 8.79 -12.32 -8.63
CA HIS A 14 8.26 -11.32 -9.55
C HIS A 14 6.95 -11.82 -10.17
N VAL A 15 5.87 -11.06 -9.96
CA VAL A 15 4.62 -11.27 -10.69
C VAL A 15 4.82 -10.79 -12.12
N LYS A 16 4.76 -11.72 -13.07
CA LYS A 16 4.69 -11.38 -14.50
C LYS A 16 3.24 -11.12 -14.85
N PHE A 17 2.87 -9.86 -14.95
CA PHE A 17 1.69 -9.48 -15.72
C PHE A 17 2.03 -9.83 -17.17
N GLY A 18 1.21 -10.65 -17.84
CA GLY A 18 1.44 -11.03 -19.25
C GLY A 18 1.38 -9.83 -20.20
N ASP A 19 1.15 -10.06 -21.50
CA ASP A 19 1.05 -9.00 -22.53
C ASP A 19 -0.11 -7.98 -22.34
N LEU A 20 -0.81 -8.05 -21.20
CA LEU A 20 -1.77 -7.06 -20.76
C LEU A 20 -1.03 -5.79 -20.32
N HIS A 21 -0.76 -4.93 -21.30
CA HIS A 21 -0.50 -3.49 -21.15
C HIS A 21 -1.74 -2.78 -20.58
N THR A 22 -2.19 -3.17 -19.39
CA THR A 22 -3.29 -2.51 -18.71
C THR A 22 -2.74 -1.90 -17.45
N ASP A 23 -2.83 -0.57 -17.37
CA ASP A 23 -2.68 0.19 -16.14
C ASP A 23 -3.51 -0.49 -15.05
N PHE A 24 -2.84 -1.16 -14.12
CA PHE A 24 -3.51 -1.84 -13.03
C PHE A 24 -3.87 -0.81 -11.97
N ILE A 25 -5.13 -0.38 -11.97
CA ILE A 25 -5.66 0.44 -10.88
C ILE A 25 -5.87 -0.50 -9.70
N LEU A 26 -5.00 -0.39 -8.70
CA LEU A 26 -5.15 -1.07 -7.43
C LEU A 26 -6.12 -0.22 -6.59
N PRO A 27 -7.40 -0.63 -6.41
CA PRO A 27 -8.27 0.10 -5.51
C PRO A 27 -7.67 0.00 -4.12
N ILE A 28 -7.18 1.13 -3.58
CA ILE A 28 -6.60 1.23 -2.23
C ILE A 28 -7.73 1.18 -1.18
N CYS A 29 -8.63 0.21 -1.32
CA CYS A 29 -9.63 -0.19 -0.33
C CYS A 29 -9.26 -1.56 0.27
N LEU A 30 -7.99 -1.97 0.13
CA LEU A 30 -7.51 -3.24 0.65
C LEU A 30 -7.35 -3.12 2.18
N PRO A 31 -7.79 -4.13 2.95
CA PRO A 31 -7.66 -4.10 4.40
C PRO A 31 -6.18 -4.10 4.79
N ASP A 32 -5.83 -3.21 5.72
CA ASP A 32 -4.53 -3.12 6.38
C ASP A 32 -3.30 -3.13 5.45
N PRO A 33 -3.15 -2.12 4.57
CA PRO A 33 -1.95 -2.00 3.78
C PRO A 33 -0.74 -1.72 4.69
N GLU A 34 0.35 -2.46 4.48
CA GLU A 34 1.61 -2.24 5.18
C GLU A 34 2.59 -1.50 4.25
N LEU A 35 3.12 -0.37 4.71
CA LEU A 35 4.10 0.39 3.94
C LEU A 35 5.51 0.12 4.49
N MET A 36 6.36 -0.48 3.67
CA MET A 36 7.77 -0.72 3.98
C MET A 36 8.64 0.31 3.26
N VAL A 37 9.46 1.08 3.99
CA VAL A 37 10.35 2.09 3.41
C VAL A 37 11.79 1.69 3.69
N GLY A 38 12.59 1.54 2.63
CA GLY A 38 14.04 1.39 2.69
C GLY A 38 14.74 2.57 2.00
N ASP A 39 16.07 2.58 2.06
CA ASP A 39 16.89 3.72 1.63
C ASP A 39 16.71 4.12 0.15
N ALA A 40 16.36 3.17 -0.72
CA ALA A 40 16.22 3.38 -2.16
C ALA A 40 14.84 2.99 -2.73
N LEU A 41 13.97 2.37 -1.92
CA LEU A 41 12.72 1.80 -2.40
C LEU A 41 11.67 1.79 -1.28
N ALA A 42 10.45 2.20 -1.61
CA ALA A 42 9.29 1.90 -0.80
C ALA A 42 8.47 0.77 -1.44
N VAL A 43 7.88 -0.09 -0.62
CA VAL A 43 7.02 -1.19 -1.05
C VAL A 43 5.71 -1.10 -0.29
N LEU A 44 4.61 -0.96 -1.01
CA LEU A 44 3.27 -1.11 -0.46
C LEU A 44 2.91 -2.59 -0.50
N VAL A 45 2.71 -3.18 0.67
CA VAL A 45 2.30 -4.57 0.81
C VAL A 45 0.81 -4.62 1.04
N VAL A 46 0.11 -5.35 0.19
CA VAL A 46 -1.33 -5.54 0.26
C VAL A 46 -1.68 -7.02 0.33
N THR A 47 -2.82 -7.32 0.93
CA THR A 47 -3.37 -8.69 0.95
C THR A 47 -4.50 -8.77 -0.07
N THR A 48 -4.41 -9.72 -1.00
CA THR A 48 -5.46 -9.97 -1.99
C THR A 48 -6.67 -10.66 -1.34
N VAL A 49 -7.79 -10.72 -2.06
CA VAL A 49 -9.00 -11.40 -1.58
C VAL A 49 -8.80 -12.91 -1.39
N GLU A 50 -7.81 -13.48 -2.09
CA GLU A 50 -7.36 -14.87 -1.94
C GLU A 50 -6.38 -15.06 -0.77
N GLY A 51 -6.09 -14.01 0.00
CA GLY A 51 -5.17 -14.04 1.14
C GLY A 51 -3.69 -14.03 0.75
N GLN A 52 -3.35 -13.73 -0.51
CA GLN A 52 -1.96 -13.61 -0.95
C GLN A 52 -1.39 -12.25 -0.59
N ARG A 53 -0.12 -12.18 -0.19
CA ARG A 53 0.57 -10.88 0.03
C ARG A 53 1.32 -10.46 -1.23
N VAL A 54 1.02 -9.27 -1.72
CA VAL A 54 1.64 -8.67 -2.91
C VAL A 54 2.37 -7.40 -2.51
N GLY A 55 3.65 -7.31 -2.87
CA GLY A 55 4.45 -6.10 -2.72
C GLY A 55 4.45 -5.29 -4.02
N VAL A 56 4.01 -4.03 -3.93
CA VAL A 56 3.99 -3.08 -5.04
C VAL A 56 5.13 -2.09 -4.83
N PRO A 57 6.17 -2.09 -5.68
CA PRO A 57 7.24 -1.11 -5.58
C PRO A 57 6.71 0.28 -5.91
N ILE A 58 7.01 1.24 -5.03
CA ILE A 58 6.62 2.64 -5.17
C ILE A 58 7.90 3.47 -5.29
N GLY A 59 7.98 4.26 -6.36
CA GLY A 59 9.05 5.25 -6.51
C GLY A 59 8.90 6.38 -5.49
N VAL A 60 10.02 7.01 -5.11
CA VAL A 60 10.07 8.06 -4.07
C VAL A 60 9.06 9.19 -4.31
N ASN A 61 8.87 9.62 -5.56
CA ASN A 61 7.88 10.67 -5.89
C ASN A 61 6.43 10.22 -5.63
N ALA A 62 6.12 8.95 -5.92
CA ALA A 62 4.79 8.40 -5.67
C ALA A 62 4.55 8.19 -4.17
N LEU A 63 5.60 7.89 -3.40
CA LEU A 63 5.54 7.83 -1.93
C LEU A 63 5.21 9.20 -1.32
N GLU A 64 5.89 10.27 -1.75
CA GLU A 64 5.62 11.63 -1.28
C GLU A 64 4.20 12.08 -1.63
N HIS A 65 3.72 11.73 -2.82
CA HIS A 65 2.34 12.00 -3.21
C HIS A 65 1.35 11.25 -2.31
N LEU A 66 1.57 9.94 -2.09
CA LEU A 66 0.73 9.13 -1.21
C LEU A 66 0.68 9.70 0.21
N ARG A 67 1.83 10.12 0.75
CA ARG A 67 1.92 10.79 2.04
C ARG A 67 1.05 12.05 2.09
N GLY A 68 1.14 12.91 1.08
CA GLY A 68 0.33 14.13 0.99
C GLY A 68 -1.17 13.85 1.00
N ILE A 69 -1.62 12.82 0.26
CA ILE A 69 -3.02 12.39 0.23
C ILE A 69 -3.47 11.89 1.61
N VAL A 70 -2.67 11.04 2.26
CA VAL A 70 -2.98 10.49 3.59
C VAL A 70 -3.04 11.60 4.64
N GLU A 71 -2.09 12.53 4.66
CA GLU A 71 -2.09 13.67 5.58
C GLU A 71 -3.30 14.59 5.36
N ALA A 72 -3.72 14.80 4.10
CA ALA A 72 -4.93 15.56 3.78
C ALA A 72 -6.20 14.84 4.27
N GLY A 73 -6.32 13.54 4.00
CA GLY A 73 -7.44 12.72 4.47
C GLY A 73 -7.55 12.68 6.00
N LEU A 74 -6.42 12.47 6.69
CA LEU A 74 -6.37 12.48 8.16
C LEU A 74 -6.78 13.83 8.74
N ARG A 75 -6.34 14.95 8.13
CA ARG A 75 -6.79 16.29 8.53
C ARG A 75 -8.30 16.43 8.41
N MET A 76 -8.91 15.95 7.33
CA MET A 76 -10.36 16.01 7.15
C MET A 76 -11.11 15.17 8.18
N VAL A 77 -10.64 13.97 8.49
CA VAL A 77 -11.22 13.10 9.53
C VAL A 77 -11.12 13.73 10.92
N GLN A 78 -9.96 14.31 11.25
CA GLN A 78 -9.75 14.99 12.54
C GLN A 78 -10.62 16.24 12.70
N ILE A 79 -10.83 17.00 11.62
CA ILE A 79 -11.72 18.16 11.64
C ILE A 79 -13.17 17.69 11.82
N GLY A 80 -13.61 16.66 11.10
CA GLY A 80 -14.95 16.09 11.24
C GLY A 80 -15.26 15.63 12.67
N ASN A 81 -14.30 14.98 13.34
CA ASN A 81 -14.44 14.55 14.73
C ASN A 81 -14.50 15.70 15.75
N LYS A 82 -13.87 16.85 15.48
CA LYS A 82 -13.92 18.03 16.37
C LYS A 82 -15.23 18.80 16.30
N THR A 83 -16.00 18.63 15.23
CA THR A 83 -17.32 19.28 15.05
C THR A 83 -18.49 18.45 15.57
N SER A 84 -18.24 17.25 16.10
CA SER A 84 -19.25 16.38 16.71
C SER A 84 -19.15 16.29 18.25
N GLU A 85 -18.39 17.18 18.88
CA GLU A 85 -18.41 17.44 20.33
C GLU A 85 -19.22 18.71 20.66
#